data_AF-A0A2G6FI38-F1
#
_entry.id   AF-A0A2G6FI38-F1
#
_cell.length_a   1.000
_cell.length_b   1.000
_cell.length_c   1.000
_cell.angle_alpha   90.00
_cell.angle_beta   90.00
_cell.angle_gamma   90.00
#
_symmetry.space_group_name_H-M   'P 1'
#
loop_
_entity.id
_entity.type
_entity.pdbx_description
1 polymer ?
#
loop_
_entity_poly.entity_id
_entity_poly.type
_entity_poly.pdbx_seq_one_letter_code
_entity_poly.pdbx_strand_id
1 'polypeptide(L)' 'MEVLKLFAVMMAALTLGKWFQSELTKNRRAGRPWHAVYASPPGLLILMIVLLLPVSVWLVGKAGG' A
#
# COMPACT_ATOMS: atom_id res chain seq x y z
N MET A 1 -17.22 13.93 13.87
CA MET A 1 -15.92 13.27 14.06
C MET A 1 -15.57 12.25 12.95
N GLU A 2 -16.54 11.55 12.36
CA GLU A 2 -16.30 10.56 11.29
C GLU A 2 -15.67 11.14 10.00
N VAL A 3 -16.09 12.33 9.57
CA VAL A 3 -15.57 12.98 8.34
C VAL A 3 -14.07 13.23 8.42
N LEU A 4 -13.54 13.61 9.59
CA LEU A 4 -12.11 13.84 9.77
C LEU A 4 -11.29 12.56 9.58
N LYS A 5 -11.80 11.41 10.04
CA LYS A 5 -11.15 10.10 9.84
C LYS A 5 -11.10 9.75 8.35
N LEU A 6 -12.19 9.98 7.61
CA LEU A 6 -12.24 9.78 6.15
C LEU A 6 -11.18 10.61 5.43
N PHE A 7 -11.05 11.89 5.77
CA PHE A 7 -10.00 12.74 5.21
C PHE A 7 -8.59 12.25 5.57
N ALA A 8 -8.37 11.83 6.81
CA ALA A 8 -7.09 11.30 7.24
C ALA A 8 -6.69 10.03 6.46
N VAL A 9 -7.63 9.09 6.29
CA VAL A 9 -7.42 7.87 5.50
C VAL A 9 -7.16 8.20 4.03
N MET A 10 -7.92 9.12 3.46
CA MET A 10 -7.76 9.54 2.06
C MET A 10 -6.38 10.17 1.84
N MET A 11 -5.94 11.06 2.73
CA MET A 11 -4.61 11.69 2.65
C MET A 11 -3.49 10.66 2.82
N ALA A 12 -3.64 9.70 3.73
CA ALA A 12 -2.68 8.61 3.88
C ALA A 12 -2.56 7.77 2.60
N ALA A 13 -3.70 7.40 2.00
CA ALA A 13 -3.73 6.64 0.75
C ALA A 13 -3.09 7.42 -0.43
N LEU A 14 -3.39 8.71 -0.57
CA LEU A 14 -2.82 9.56 -1.61
C LEU A 14 -1.30 9.73 -1.44
N THR A 15 -0.83 9.92 -0.21
CA THR A 15 0.60 10.08 0.10
C THR A 15 1.35 8.80 -0.25
N LEU A 16 0.81 7.65 0.16
CA LEU A 16 1.41 6.34 -0.10
C LEU A 16 1.41 6.01 -1.60
N GLY A 17 0.33 6.31 -2.31
CA GLY A 17 0.23 6.14 -3.77
C GLY A 17 1.22 7.01 -4.55
N LYS A 18 1.37 8.30 -4.20
CA LYS A 18 2.36 9.19 -4.82
C LYS A 18 3.79 8.70 -4.61
N TRP A 19 4.08 8.19 -3.40
CA TRP A 19 5.41 7.66 -3.10
C TRP A 19 5.73 6.41 -3.94
N PHE A 20 4.79 5.48 -4.05
CA PHE A 20 4.96 4.29 -4.90
C PHE A 20 5.09 4.63 -6.38
N GLN A 21 4.29 5.58 -6.90
CA GLN A 21 4.43 6.04 -8.29
C GLN A 21 5.78 6.70 -8.58
N SER A 22 6.33 7.45 -7.62
CA SER A 22 7.68 8.02 -7.75
C SER A 22 8.72 6.92 -7.92
N GLU A 23 8.62 5.87 -7.12
CA GLU A 23 9.56 4.75 -7.14
C GLU A 23 9.41 3.86 -8.39
N LEU A 24 8.16 3.64 -8.84
CA LEU A 24 7.86 3.03 -10.14
C LEU A 24 8.54 3.79 -11.28
N THR A 25 8.42 5.12 -11.27
CA THR A 25 9.00 5.98 -12.32
C THR A 25 10.52 5.93 -12.28
N LYS A 26 11.14 5.95 -11.09
CA LYS A 26 12.60 5.79 -10.94
C LYS A 26 13.09 4.45 -11.46
N ASN A 27 12.44 3.34 -11.08
CA ASN A 27 12.84 2.02 -11.55
C ASN A 27 12.65 1.85 -13.06
N ARG A 28 11.56 2.39 -13.62
CA ARG A 28 11.32 2.41 -15.07
C ARG A 28 12.41 3.19 -15.81
N ARG A 29 12.83 4.34 -15.28
CA ARG A 29 13.94 5.13 -15.84
C ARG A 29 15.29 4.43 -15.69
N ALA A 30 15.48 3.66 -14.62
CA ALA A 30 16.70 2.90 -14.35
C ALA A 30 16.79 1.57 -15.13
N GLY A 31 15.79 1.22 -15.95
CA GLY A 31 15.75 -0.05 -16.68
C GLY A 31 15.69 -1.28 -15.77
N ARG A 32 15.31 -1.11 -14.50
CA ARG A 32 15.27 -2.18 -13.51
C ARG A 32 14.05 -3.07 -13.74
N PRO A 33 14.15 -4.37 -13.43
CA PRO A 33 13.03 -5.29 -13.62
C PRO A 33 11.82 -4.89 -12.76
N TRP A 34 10.63 -5.23 -13.24
CA TRP A 34 9.34 -4.85 -12.65
C TRP A 34 9.20 -5.16 -11.15
N HIS A 35 9.82 -6.24 -10.67
CA HIS A 35 9.80 -6.65 -9.26
C HIS A 35 10.73 -5.81 -8.37
N ALA A 36 11.70 -5.08 -8.93
CA ALA A 36 12.64 -4.25 -8.16
C ALA A 36 11.93 -3.11 -7.40
N VAL A 37 10.69 -2.78 -7.79
CA VAL A 37 9.88 -1.74 -7.14
C VAL A 37 9.48 -2.19 -5.73
N TYR A 38 9.32 -3.49 -5.51
CA TYR A 38 9.00 -4.05 -4.19
C TYR A 38 10.20 -4.10 -3.23
N ALA A 39 11.43 -3.97 -3.75
CA ALA A 39 12.64 -3.86 -2.93
C ALA A 39 12.86 -2.45 -2.35
N SER A 40 11.93 -1.53 -2.57
CA SER A 40 11.95 -0.18 -2.05
C SER A 40 11.10 -0.05 -0.78
N PRO A 41 11.41 0.89 0.13
CA PRO A 41 10.60 1.14 1.33
C PRO A 41 9.09 1.28 1.08
N PRO A 42 8.62 2.06 0.08
CA PRO A 42 7.18 2.14 -0.20
C PRO A 42 6.62 0.87 -0.83
N GLY A 43 7.40 0.16 -1.66
CA GLY A 43 6.97 -1.09 -2.28
C GLY A 43 6.77 -2.21 -1.27
N LEU A 44 7.62 -2.28 -0.24
CA LEU A 44 7.50 -3.24 0.85
C LEU A 44 6.26 -2.96 1.72
N LEU A 45 5.93 -1.68 1.93
CA LEU A 45 4.73 -1.23 2.62
C LEU A 45 3.45 -1.69 1.89
N ILE A 46 3.40 -1.54 0.57
CA ILE A 46 2.28 -2.05 -0.24
C ILE A 46 2.21 -3.57 -0.19
N LEU A 47 3.36 -4.26 -0.28
CA LEU A 47 3.42 -5.72 -0.20
C LEU A 47 2.84 -6.22 1.14
N MET A 48 3.23 -5.58 2.25
CA MET A 48 2.69 -5.84 3.59
C MET A 48 1.18 -5.62 3.63
N ILE A 49 0.68 -4.49 3.13
CA ILE A 49 -0.75 -4.17 3.10
C ILE A 49 -1.54 -5.23 2.31
N VAL A 50 -1.06 -5.59 1.11
CA VAL A 50 -1.72 -6.59 0.24
C VAL A 50 -1.73 -7.98 0.88
N LEU A 51 -0.71 -8.34 1.67
CA LEU A 51 -0.67 -9.61 2.38
C LEU A 51 -1.55 -9.60 3.64
N LEU A 52 -1.57 -8.49 4.39
CA LEU A 52 -2.30 -8.34 5.65
C LEU A 52 -3.82 -8.11 5.46
N LEU A 53 -4.24 -7.48 4.36
CA LEU A 53 -5.66 -7.25 4.07
C LEU A 53 -6.50 -8.55 3.99
N PRO A 54 -6.16 -9.53 3.15
CA PRO A 54 -6.94 -10.76 3.06
C PRO A 54 -6.90 -11.56 4.37
N VAL A 55 -5.77 -11.55 5.08
CA VAL A 55 -5.63 -12.22 6.39
C VAL A 55 -6.52 -11.56 7.44
N SER A 56 -6.55 -10.23 7.50
CA SER A 56 -7.39 -9.49 8.45
C SER A 56 -8.88 -9.66 8.14
N VAL A 57 -9.27 -9.59 6.86
CA VAL A 57 -10.66 -9.89 6.43
C VAL A 57 -11.04 -11.33 6.79
N TRP A 58 -10.15 -12.30 6.58
CA TRP A 58 -10.40 -13.69 6.92
C TRP A 58 -10.54 -13.90 8.43
N LEU A 59 -9.68 -13.29 9.25
CA LEU A 59 -9.74 -13.37 10.71
C LEU A 59 -11.01 -12.72 11.28
N VAL A 60 -11.37 -11.52 10.81
CA VAL A 60 -12.60 -10.84 11.23
C VAL A 60 -13.83 -11.62 10.78
N GLY A 61 -13.84 -12.14 9.54
CA GLY A 61 -14.92 -12.98 9.04
C GLY A 61 -15.07 -14.30 9.81
N LYS A 62 -13.97 -14.85 10.34
CA LYS A 62 -13.98 -16.06 11.18
C LYS A 62 -14.41 -15.79 12.63
N ALA A 63 -14.30 -14.56 13.11
CA ALA A 63 -14.70 -14.15 14.46
C ALA A 63 -16.18 -13.74 14.56
N GLY A 64 -16.88 -13.58 13.43
CA GLY A 64 -18.28 -13.15 13.35
C GLY A 64 -19.30 -14.25 13.03
N GLY A 65 -18.93 -15.53 13.10
CA GLY A 65 -19.82 -16.69 12.90
C GLY A 65 -19.61 -17.74 13.98
#